data_AF-A0A919HMS4-F1
#
_entry.id   AF-A0A919HMS4-F1
#
_cell.length_a   1.000
_cell.length_b   1.000
_cell.length_c   1.000
_cell.angle_alpha   90.00
_cell.angle_beta   90.00
_cell.angle_gamma   90.00
#
_symmetry.space_group_name_H-M   'P 1'
#
loop_
_entity.id
_entity.type
_entity.pdbx_description
1 polymer ?
#
loop_
_entity_poly.entity_id
_entity_poly.type
_entity_poly.pdbx_seq_one_letter_code
_entity_poly.pdbx_strand_id
1 'polypeptide(L)'
;MGVALTVKAGDAGSRTLDNLDPQKTPLTVSEVGRADPDVVKSMFFPNNRDALLQKGGSSDKVQRFRDDKLNDLLTGISAAVEPQQRLQLTGDAQRYLIDNAYVIPIFEEPQVFAGAPWVKGVSFEAVGRPSFYGAWLDKH
;
A
#
# COMPACT_ATOMS: atom_id res chain seq x y z
N MET A 1 -14.22 -16.93 -19.58
CA MET A 1 -13.92 -15.50 -19.38
C MET A 1 -12.82 -15.12 -20.35
N GLY A 2 -13.02 -14.11 -21.20
CA GLY A 2 -12.17 -13.77 -22.36
C GLY A 2 -11.45 -12.44 -22.25
N VAL A 3 -10.98 -12.07 -21.04
CA VAL A 3 -10.23 -10.82 -20.83
C VAL A 3 -8.78 -11.03 -21.26
N ALA A 4 -8.32 -10.24 -22.22
CA ALA A 4 -6.92 -10.20 -22.63
C ALA A 4 -6.19 -9.08 -21.89
N LEU A 5 -5.12 -9.43 -21.16
CA LEU A 5 -4.28 -8.48 -20.45
C LEU A 5 -2.91 -8.37 -21.15
N THR A 6 -2.44 -7.14 -21.33
CA THR A 6 -1.10 -6.87 -21.85
C THR A 6 -0.26 -6.22 -20.75
N VAL A 7 0.88 -6.84 -20.41
CA VAL A 7 1.82 -6.27 -19.43
C VAL A 7 2.58 -5.11 -20.09
N LYS A 8 2.51 -3.92 -19.48
CA LYS A 8 3.30 -2.77 -19.91
C LYS A 8 4.66 -2.81 -19.23
N ALA A 9 5.72 -3.00 -20.01
CA ALA A 9 7.08 -2.82 -19.54
C ALA A 9 7.43 -1.32 -19.50
N GLY A 10 8.22 -0.92 -18.50
CA GLY A 10 8.71 0.44 -18.35
C GLY A 10 9.67 0.52 -17.18
N ASP A 11 10.58 1.50 -17.23
CA ASP A 11 11.37 1.87 -16.07
C ASP A 11 10.48 2.45 -14.96
N ALA A 12 11.01 2.58 -13.75
CA ALA A 12 10.25 3.06 -12.60
C ALA A 12 9.63 4.45 -12.79
N GLY A 13 10.31 5.35 -13.51
CA GLY A 13 9.83 6.70 -13.79
C GLY A 13 8.64 6.68 -14.74
N SER A 14 8.79 5.98 -15.88
CA SER A 14 7.72 5.82 -16.86
C SER A 14 6.51 5.11 -16.26
N ARG A 15 6.72 4.04 -15.47
CA ARG A 15 5.64 3.34 -14.75
C ARG A 15 4.89 4.27 -13.80
N THR A 16 5.58 5.14 -13.08
CA THR A 16 4.96 6.08 -12.14
C THR A 16 4.00 7.04 -12.86
N LEU A 17 4.43 7.61 -14.00
CA LEU A 17 3.59 8.52 -14.78
C LEU A 17 2.40 7.79 -15.46
N ASP A 18 2.63 6.57 -15.92
CA ASP A 18 1.61 5.74 -16.57
C ASP A 18 0.53 5.27 -15.59
N ASN A 19 0.91 5.05 -14.33
CA ASN A 19 0.00 4.70 -13.25
C ASN A 19 -0.91 5.86 -12.84
N LEU A 20 -0.61 7.11 -13.19
CA LEU A 20 -1.52 8.24 -12.93
C LEU A 20 -2.69 8.29 -13.92
N ASP A 21 -2.65 7.52 -15.00
CA ASP A 21 -3.69 7.51 -16.03
C ASP A 21 -4.48 6.18 -15.99
N PRO A 22 -5.71 6.16 -15.46
CA PRO A 22 -6.50 4.93 -15.38
C PRO A 22 -6.90 4.38 -16.75
N GLN A 23 -6.89 5.20 -17.82
CA GLN A 23 -7.13 4.69 -19.19
C GLN A 23 -5.87 4.03 -19.76
N LYS A 24 -4.69 4.43 -19.28
CA LYS A 24 -3.42 3.82 -19.68
C LYS A 24 -3.13 2.57 -18.85
N THR A 25 -3.34 2.61 -17.53
CA THR A 25 -3.00 1.52 -16.62
C THR A 25 -4.18 1.21 -15.70
N PRO A 26 -5.22 0.51 -16.20
CA PRO A 26 -6.45 0.26 -15.44
C PRO A 26 -6.28 -0.77 -14.31
N LEU A 27 -5.18 -1.53 -14.31
CA LEU A 27 -4.83 -2.48 -13.25
C LEU A 27 -3.37 -2.27 -12.86
N THR A 28 -3.12 -2.08 -11.58
CA THR A 28 -1.78 -1.92 -11.03
C THR A 28 -1.55 -2.94 -9.91
N VAL A 29 -0.28 -3.32 -9.73
CA VAL A 29 0.16 -4.06 -8.55
C VAL A 29 0.74 -3.05 -7.58
N SER A 30 0.31 -3.14 -6.34
CA SER A 30 0.70 -2.23 -5.27
C SER A 30 0.81 -2.97 -3.94
N GLU A 31 1.77 -2.55 -3.12
CA GLU A 31 2.02 -3.06 -1.78
C GLU A 31 2.31 -1.86 -0.87
N VAL A 32 1.94 -1.97 0.41
CA VAL A 32 2.40 -1.05 1.44
C VAL A 32 2.43 -1.73 2.82
N GLY A 33 3.61 -1.81 3.41
CA GLY A 33 3.79 -2.19 4.80
C GLY A 33 3.86 -0.98 5.74
N ARG A 34 3.03 -0.95 6.79
CA ARG A 34 3.21 -0.09 7.98
C ARG A 34 2.79 -0.81 9.26
N ALA A 35 3.44 -0.45 10.36
CA ALA A 35 3.17 -0.97 11.69
C ALA A 35 2.02 -0.24 12.41
N ASP A 36 0.99 0.19 11.68
CA ASP A 36 -0.17 0.90 12.24
C ASP A 36 -1.42 0.66 11.36
N PRO A 37 -2.63 0.50 11.93
CA PRO A 37 -3.87 0.28 11.17
C PRO A 37 -4.19 1.35 10.11
N ASP A 38 -3.67 2.57 10.28
CA ASP A 38 -3.74 3.65 9.29
C ASP A 38 -3.04 3.29 7.96
N VAL A 39 -2.34 2.15 7.87
CA VAL A 39 -1.81 1.61 6.59
C VAL A 39 -2.87 1.57 5.49
N VAL A 40 -4.12 1.23 5.84
CA VAL A 40 -5.23 1.15 4.88
C VAL A 40 -5.60 2.55 4.37
N LYS A 41 -5.72 3.54 5.26
CA LYS A 41 -5.95 4.94 4.88
C LYS A 41 -4.76 5.52 4.10
N SER A 42 -3.54 5.24 4.55
CA SER A 42 -2.32 5.62 3.84
C SER A 42 -2.31 5.10 2.40
N MET A 43 -2.90 3.93 2.15
CA MET A 43 -2.93 3.34 0.82
C MET A 43 -4.03 3.94 -0.06
N PHE A 44 -5.25 4.03 0.46
CA PHE A 44 -6.44 4.25 -0.37
C PHE A 44 -7.03 5.66 -0.30
N PHE A 45 -6.59 6.50 0.63
CA PHE A 45 -7.14 7.86 0.74
C PHE A 45 -6.56 8.78 -0.36
N PRO A 46 -7.38 9.65 -0.99
CA PRO A 46 -6.98 10.43 -2.17
C PRO A 46 -5.79 11.36 -1.94
N ASN A 47 -5.63 11.87 -0.72
CA ASN A 47 -4.54 12.80 -0.38
C ASN A 47 -3.29 12.08 0.16
N ASN A 48 -3.24 10.74 0.07
CA ASN A 48 -2.11 9.92 0.50
C ASN A 48 -1.46 9.22 -0.71
N ARG A 49 -1.43 7.88 -0.76
CA ARG A 49 -0.91 7.14 -1.92
C ARG A 49 -1.92 7.03 -3.06
N ASP A 50 -3.21 7.20 -2.76
CA ASP A 50 -4.29 7.24 -3.74
C ASP A 50 -4.30 6.03 -4.70
N ALA A 51 -4.18 4.82 -4.16
CA ALA A 51 -4.05 3.60 -4.97
C ALA A 51 -5.24 3.35 -5.92
N LEU A 52 -6.40 3.94 -5.66
CA LEU A 52 -7.58 3.85 -6.53
C LEU A 52 -7.72 5.00 -7.53
N LEU A 53 -6.80 5.99 -7.50
CA LEU A 53 -6.86 7.21 -8.30
C LEU A 53 -8.23 7.88 -8.22
N GLN A 54 -8.55 8.47 -7.07
CA GLN A 54 -9.78 9.23 -6.90
C GLN A 54 -9.63 10.66 -7.41
N LYS A 55 -10.73 11.25 -7.89
CA LYS A 55 -10.81 12.64 -8.30
C LYS A 55 -10.45 13.56 -7.12
N GLY A 56 -9.50 14.45 -7.36
CA GLY A 56 -8.94 15.36 -6.35
C GLY A 56 -7.79 14.75 -5.54
N GLY A 57 -7.33 13.56 -5.90
CA GLY A 57 -6.15 12.92 -5.33
C GLY A 57 -4.87 13.19 -6.12
N SER A 58 -4.10 12.14 -6.37
CA SER A 58 -2.74 12.19 -6.92
C SER A 58 -2.66 12.50 -8.43
N SER A 59 -3.78 12.41 -9.16
CA SER A 59 -3.83 12.56 -10.61
C SER A 59 -4.93 13.53 -11.06
N ASP A 60 -4.58 14.43 -11.97
CA ASP A 60 -5.51 15.33 -12.67
C ASP A 60 -6.26 14.64 -13.83
N LYS A 61 -5.86 13.42 -14.20
CA LYS A 61 -6.46 12.64 -15.29
C LYS A 61 -7.78 11.97 -14.88
N VAL A 62 -8.06 11.87 -13.58
CA VAL A 62 -9.28 11.25 -13.05
C VAL A 62 -10.44 12.24 -13.10
N GLN A 63 -11.39 12.00 -14.00
CA GLN A 63 -12.48 12.96 -14.23
C GLN A 63 -13.68 12.79 -13.28
N ARG A 64 -13.97 11.55 -12.84
CA ARG A 64 -15.26 11.21 -12.22
C ARG A 64 -15.19 10.32 -10.98
N PHE A 65 -14.30 9.33 -10.95
CA PHE A 65 -14.29 8.35 -9.87
C PHE A 65 -13.95 9.01 -8.53
N ARG A 66 -14.80 8.83 -7.53
CA ARG A 66 -14.63 9.28 -6.14
C ARG A 66 -15.59 8.47 -5.28
N ASP A 67 -15.12 8.06 -4.10
CA ASP A 67 -15.93 7.29 -3.15
C ASP A 67 -15.87 7.95 -1.76
N ASP A 68 -16.83 8.82 -1.48
CA ASP A 68 -16.89 9.54 -0.20
C ASP A 68 -17.15 8.62 0.99
N LYS A 69 -17.90 7.52 0.80
CA LYS A 69 -18.16 6.56 1.87
C LYS A 69 -16.87 5.83 2.29
N LEU A 70 -16.06 5.40 1.32
CA LEU A 70 -14.73 4.88 1.62
C LEU A 70 -13.88 5.93 2.33
N ASN A 71 -13.88 7.17 1.84
CA ASN A 71 -13.09 8.25 2.42
C ASN A 71 -13.47 8.54 3.89
N ASP A 72 -14.76 8.47 4.24
CA ASP A 72 -15.23 8.60 5.62
C ASP A 72 -14.73 7.46 6.51
N LEU A 73 -14.79 6.20 6.03
CA LEU A 73 -14.23 5.06 6.76
C LEU A 73 -12.72 5.22 7.00
N LEU A 74 -11.97 5.61 5.97
CA LEU A 74 -10.52 5.78 6.06
C LEU A 74 -10.13 6.91 7.01
N THR A 75 -10.80 8.06 6.94
CA THR A 75 -10.55 9.18 7.87
C THR A 75 -10.91 8.80 9.30
N GLY A 76 -11.98 8.03 9.51
CA GLY A 76 -12.36 7.46 10.81
C GLY A 76 -11.23 6.68 11.48
N ILE A 77 -10.47 5.87 10.73
CA ILE A 77 -9.32 5.10 11.27
C ILE A 77 -8.28 6.01 11.93
N SER A 78 -7.96 7.13 11.27
CA SER A 78 -6.98 8.10 11.75
C SER A 78 -7.51 9.03 12.85
N ALA A 79 -8.83 9.22 12.92
CA ALA A 79 -9.48 10.09 13.89
C ALA A 79 -9.82 9.37 15.22
N ALA A 80 -10.02 8.05 15.18
CA ALA A 80 -10.35 7.27 16.36
C ALA A 80 -9.14 7.16 17.31
N VAL A 81 -9.39 7.43 18.60
CA VAL A 81 -8.37 7.34 19.67
C VAL A 81 -8.33 5.94 20.26
N GLU A 82 -9.49 5.31 20.44
CA GLU A 82 -9.61 4.00 21.07
C GLU A 82 -9.09 2.89 20.14
N PRO A 83 -8.11 2.07 20.59
CA PRO A 83 -7.49 1.05 19.73
C PRO A 83 -8.49 0.06 19.13
N GLN A 84 -9.49 -0.38 19.90
CA GLN A 84 -10.50 -1.32 19.41
C GLN A 84 -11.40 -0.69 18.34
N GLN A 85 -11.74 0.59 18.49
CA GLN A 85 -12.51 1.31 17.49
C GLN A 85 -11.71 1.47 16.19
N ARG A 86 -10.41 1.79 16.28
CA ARG A 86 -9.52 1.86 15.11
C ARG A 86 -9.46 0.54 14.35
N LEU A 87 -9.34 -0.59 15.07
CA LEU A 87 -9.33 -1.92 14.47
C LEU A 87 -10.66 -2.27 13.79
N GLN A 88 -11.79 -1.96 14.42
CA GLN A 88 -13.10 -2.16 13.82
C GLN A 88 -13.26 -1.37 12.51
N LEU A 89 -12.94 -0.07 12.53
CA LEU A 89 -13.00 0.80 11.34
C LEU A 89 -12.05 0.32 10.22
N THR A 90 -10.87 -0.19 10.60
CA THR A 90 -9.93 -0.79 9.64
C THR A 90 -10.54 -2.02 8.97
N GLY A 91 -11.15 -2.91 9.75
CA GLY A 91 -11.87 -4.07 9.22
C GLY A 91 -13.06 -3.69 8.33
N ASP A 92 -13.80 -2.64 8.68
CA ASP A 92 -14.93 -2.13 7.90
C ASP A 92 -14.45 -1.57 6.55
N ALA A 93 -13.35 -0.81 6.53
CA ALA A 93 -12.73 -0.32 5.30
C ALA A 93 -12.22 -1.47 4.41
N GLN A 94 -11.56 -2.47 4.99
CA GLN A 94 -11.09 -3.65 4.26
C GLN A 94 -12.25 -4.43 3.62
N ARG A 95 -13.33 -4.70 4.36
CA ARG A 95 -14.53 -5.34 3.80
C ARG A 95 -15.13 -4.51 2.67
N TYR A 96 -15.25 -3.21 2.85
CA TYR A 96 -15.78 -2.32 1.82
C TYR A 96 -14.95 -2.35 0.52
N LEU A 97 -13.62 -2.34 0.63
CA LEU A 97 -12.71 -2.44 -0.53
C LEU A 97 -12.91 -3.76 -1.30
N ILE A 98 -13.09 -4.87 -0.59
CA ILE A 98 -13.31 -6.20 -1.17
C ILE A 98 -14.71 -6.31 -1.79
N ASP A 99 -15.75 -5.88 -1.07
CA ASP A 99 -17.15 -5.97 -1.52
C ASP A 99 -17.40 -5.14 -2.79
N ASN A 100 -16.67 -4.04 -2.98
CA ASN A 100 -16.72 -3.21 -4.19
C ASN A 100 -15.70 -3.64 -5.27
N ALA A 101 -14.94 -4.72 -5.05
CA ALA A 101 -13.92 -5.23 -5.95
C ALA A 101 -12.84 -4.18 -6.34
N TYR A 102 -12.53 -3.25 -5.44
CA TYR A 102 -11.50 -2.23 -5.66
C TYR A 102 -10.07 -2.79 -5.52
N VAL A 103 -9.91 -3.90 -4.81
CA VAL A 103 -8.62 -4.58 -4.63
C VAL A 103 -8.83 -6.08 -4.64
N ILE A 104 -7.85 -6.80 -5.19
CA ILE A 104 -7.77 -8.27 -5.13
C ILE A 104 -6.55 -8.60 -4.26
N PRO A 105 -6.73 -8.97 -2.97
CA PRO A 105 -5.62 -9.39 -2.13
C PRO A 105 -4.97 -10.66 -2.70
N ILE A 106 -3.64 -10.66 -2.83
CA ILE A 106 -2.91 -11.81 -3.39
C ILE A 106 -2.15 -12.57 -2.29
N PHE A 107 -1.26 -11.89 -1.57
CA PHE A 107 -0.50 -12.45 -0.44
C PHE A 107 0.09 -11.33 0.41
N GLU A 108 0.54 -11.68 1.63
CA GLU A 108 1.41 -10.83 2.46
C GLU A 108 2.87 -11.09 2.08
N GLU A 109 3.60 -10.07 1.63
CA GLU A 109 4.93 -10.24 1.03
C GLU A 109 6.01 -10.61 2.09
N PRO A 110 6.65 -11.79 2.00
CA PRO A 110 7.76 -12.11 2.88
C PRO A 110 9.02 -11.39 2.44
N GLN A 111 9.80 -10.88 3.40
CA GLN A 111 11.13 -10.32 3.14
C GLN A 111 12.20 -11.36 3.46
N VAL A 112 13.12 -11.60 2.51
CA VAL A 112 14.23 -12.53 2.66
C VAL A 112 15.54 -11.78 2.55
N PHE A 113 16.38 -11.90 3.58
CA PHE A 113 17.69 -11.27 3.65
C PHE A 113 18.79 -12.33 3.72
N ALA A 114 19.88 -12.09 3.00
CA ALA A 114 21.12 -12.84 3.14
C ALA A 114 22.17 -11.96 3.83
N GLY A 115 22.81 -12.50 4.86
CA GLY A 115 23.86 -11.81 5.61
C GLY A 115 25.09 -12.69 5.70
N ALA A 116 26.27 -12.09 5.63
CA ALA A 116 27.50 -12.83 5.88
C ALA A 116 27.58 -13.26 7.35
N PRO A 117 28.10 -14.46 7.68
CA PRO A 117 28.07 -14.97 9.06
C PRO A 117 28.75 -14.09 10.10
N TRP A 118 29.71 -13.25 9.68
CA TRP A 118 30.46 -12.31 10.53
C TRP A 118 29.76 -10.95 10.71
N VAL A 119 28.67 -10.68 10.00
CA VAL A 119 27.84 -9.49 10.23
C VAL A 119 26.88 -9.79 11.37
N LYS A 120 27.04 -9.11 12.48
CA LYS A 120 26.26 -9.29 13.71
C LYS A 120 25.45 -8.04 14.02
N GLY A 121 24.48 -8.16 14.92
CA GLY A 121 23.71 -7.02 15.44
C GLY A 121 22.71 -6.39 14.47
N VAL A 122 22.47 -7.01 13.31
CA VAL A 122 21.34 -6.63 12.43
C VAL A 122 20.04 -6.99 13.12
N SER A 123 19.10 -6.05 13.15
CA SER A 123 17.73 -6.27 13.63
C SER A 123 16.73 -5.87 12.55
N PHE A 124 15.46 -6.21 12.76
CA PHE A 124 14.37 -5.90 11.83
C PHE A 124 13.27 -5.19 12.58
N GLU A 125 12.70 -4.15 11.98
CA GLU A 125 11.51 -3.48 12.53
C GLU A 125 10.22 -4.20 12.13
N ALA A 126 9.07 -3.73 12.61
CA ALA A 126 7.82 -4.48 12.56
C ALA A 126 7.28 -4.76 11.15
N VAL A 127 7.75 -4.05 10.11
CA VAL A 127 7.45 -4.36 8.70
C VAL A 127 8.63 -4.96 7.93
N GLY A 128 9.60 -5.55 8.65
CA GLY A 128 10.67 -6.35 8.09
C GLY A 128 11.89 -5.57 7.60
N ARG A 129 11.90 -4.23 7.67
CA ARG A 129 13.06 -3.45 7.20
C ARG A 129 14.27 -3.68 8.12
N PRO A 130 15.47 -3.86 7.55
CA PRO A 130 16.67 -4.06 8.35
C PRO A 130 17.09 -2.74 9.02
N SER A 131 17.44 -2.84 10.29
CA SER A 131 18.12 -1.78 11.05
C SER A 131 19.59 -2.17 11.23
N PHE A 132 20.47 -1.31 10.72
CA PHE A 132 21.92 -1.48 10.81
C PHE A 132 22.56 -0.67 11.94
N TYR A 133 21.77 0.03 12.74
CA TYR A 133 22.29 0.91 13.80
C TYR A 133 23.15 0.14 14.82
N GLY A 134 22.75 -1.08 15.17
CA GLY A 134 23.49 -1.97 16.06
C GLY A 134 24.42 -2.94 15.34
N ALA A 135 24.58 -2.83 14.02
CA ALA A 135 25.34 -3.80 13.25
C ALA A 135 26.85 -3.62 13.43
N TRP A 136 27.57 -4.74 13.49
CA TRP A 136 29.03 -4.77 13.61
C TRP A 136 29.62 -5.99 12.88
N LEU A 137 30.94 -5.95 12.65
CA LEU A 137 31.70 -7.02 12.02
C LEU A 137 32.50 -7.77 13.07
N ASP A 138 32.26 -9.08 13.17
CA ASP A 138 33.07 -9.96 14.01
C ASP A 138 34.44 -10.22 13.37
N LYS A 139 35.43 -10.55 14.20
CA LYS A 139 36.74 -10.94 13.68
C LYS A 139 36.60 -12.26 12.92
N HIS A 140 37.07 -12.24 11.69
CA HIS A 140 37.20 -13.43 10.84
C HIS A 140 38.34 -14.32 11.30
#